data_AF-A0A0P8Y5H8-F1
#
_entry.id   AF-A0A0P8Y5H8-F1
#
_cell.length_a   1.000
_cell.length_b   1.000
_cell.length_c   1.000
_cell.angle_alpha   90.00
_cell.angle_beta   90.00
_cell.angle_gamma   90.00
#
_symmetry.space_group_name_H-M   'P 1'
#
loop_
_entity.id
_entity.type
_entity.pdbx_description
1 polymer ?
#
loop_
_entity_poly.entity_id
_entity_poly.type
_entity_poly.pdbx_seq_one_letter_code
_entity_poly.pdbx_strand_id
1 'polypeptide(L)'
;MKNYFLKNRFQDYWRNIDKNILICFFVLFFLGSFFSFSSTSSLAGERLDKDYYFFFTKHFIFMTFAIVLMFFVSFVEIKSLRKSIFPLFLITFAILLLVPFIGYEVKGARRWLDFYFFKIQPIELIKPFFV
;
A
#
# COMPACT_ATOMS: atom_id res chain seq x y z
N MET A 1 0.58 16.66 -29.88
CA MET A 1 1.84 15.93 -29.61
C MET A 1 1.87 15.17 -28.27
N LYS A 2 1.49 15.76 -27.12
CA LYS A 2 1.56 15.10 -25.80
C LYS A 2 0.79 13.77 -25.67
N ASN A 3 -0.39 13.66 -26.29
CA ASN A 3 -1.21 12.44 -26.25
C ASN A 3 -0.58 11.24 -26.96
N TYR A 4 0.17 11.44 -28.04
CA TYR A 4 0.88 10.36 -28.73
C TYR A 4 2.04 9.82 -27.91
N PHE A 5 2.76 10.72 -27.22
CA PHE A 5 3.86 10.34 -26.35
C PHE A 5 3.38 9.50 -25.15
N LEU A 6 2.29 9.91 -24.49
CA LEU A 6 1.69 9.13 -23.40
C LEU A 6 1.11 7.80 -23.88
N LYS A 7 0.47 7.78 -25.06
CA LYS A 7 -0.07 6.55 -25.65
C LYS A 7 1.03 5.53 -25.95
N ASN A 8 2.16 5.96 -26.52
CA ASN A 8 3.29 5.08 -26.81
C ASN A 8 3.91 4.53 -25.51
N ARG A 9 4.07 5.37 -24.48
CA ARG A 9 4.56 4.96 -23.16
C ARG A 9 3.70 3.89 -22.52
N PHE A 10 2.38 4.05 -22.59
CA PHE A 10 1.42 3.09 -22.04
C PHE A 10 1.47 1.75 -22.80
N GLN A 11 1.59 1.80 -24.12
CA GLN A 11 1.72 0.62 -24.96
C GLN A 11 3.03 -0.14 -24.69
N ASP A 12 4.15 0.57 -24.57
CA ASP A 12 5.44 -0.03 -24.24
C ASP A 12 5.44 -0.61 -22.82
N TYR A 13 4.87 0.11 -21.86
CA TYR A 13 4.68 -0.39 -20.49
C TYR A 13 3.90 -1.71 -20.47
N TRP A 14 2.71 -1.75 -21.09
CA TRP A 14 1.87 -2.95 -21.12
C TRP A 14 2.53 -4.14 -21.81
N ARG A 15 3.38 -3.87 -22.82
CA ARG A 15 4.14 -4.91 -23.52
C ARG A 15 5.29 -5.47 -22.69
N ASN A 16 5.90 -4.65 -21.84
CA ASN A 16 7.09 -5.02 -21.06
C ASN A 16 6.77 -5.68 -19.70
N ILE A 17 5.54 -5.56 -19.20
CA ILE A 17 5.14 -6.22 -17.96
C ILE A 17 5.10 -7.74 -18.14
N ASP A 18 5.65 -8.47 -17.16
CA ASP A 18 5.46 -9.90 -17.06
C ASP A 18 4.01 -10.23 -16.62
N LYS A 19 3.22 -10.68 -17.60
CA LYS A 19 1.80 -11.01 -17.39
C LYS A 19 1.61 -12.21 -16.49
N ASN A 20 2.55 -13.15 -16.44
CA ASN A 20 2.41 -14.35 -15.62
C ASN A 20 2.48 -13.97 -14.13
N ILE A 21 3.49 -13.17 -13.76
CA ILE A 21 3.63 -12.67 -12.39
C ILE A 21 2.42 -11.80 -12.00
N LEU A 22 1.97 -10.93 -12.92
CA LEU A 22 0.81 -10.07 -12.67
C LEU A 22 -0.47 -10.89 -12.41
N ILE A 23 -0.72 -11.94 -13.20
CA ILE A 23 -1.88 -12.83 -13.01
C ILE A 23 -1.77 -13.57 -11.67
N CYS A 24 -0.61 -14.14 -11.36
CA CYS A 24 -0.38 -14.81 -10.07
C CYS A 24 -0.62 -13.87 -8.89
N PHE A 25 -0.13 -12.63 -8.98
CA PHE A 25 -0.38 -11.59 -7.97
C PHE A 25 -1.89 -11.33 -7.80
N PHE A 26 -2.64 -11.09 -8.88
CA PHE A 26 -4.07 -10.82 -8.79
C PHE A 26 -4.85 -12.00 -8.21
N VAL A 27 -4.50 -13.24 -8.59
CA VAL A 27 -5.13 -14.44 -8.02
C VAL A 27 -4.93 -14.49 -6.51
N LEU A 28 -3.70 -14.33 -6.03
CA LEU A 28 -3.40 -14.32 -4.59
C LEU A 28 -4.07 -13.16 -3.86
N PHE A 29 -4.11 -11.97 -4.50
CA PHE A 29 -4.70 -10.77 -3.94
C PHE A 29 -6.22 -10.90 -3.77
N PHE A 30 -6.93 -11.42 -4.77
CA PHE A 30 -8.37 -11.67 -4.67
C PHE A 30 -8.70 -12.81 -3.71
N LEU A 31 -7.89 -13.87 -3.68
CA LEU A 31 -8.04 -14.94 -2.68
C LEU A 31 -7.88 -14.40 -1.25
N GLY A 32 -6.88 -13.55 -1.00
CA GLY A 32 -6.69 -12.90 0.29
C GLY A 32 -7.88 -12.03 0.70
N SER A 33 -8.42 -11.26 -0.24
CA SER A 33 -9.63 -10.45 -0.02
C SER A 33 -10.85 -11.32 0.31
N PHE A 34 -11.03 -12.44 -0.40
CA PHE A 34 -12.11 -13.39 -0.14
C PHE A 34 -12.01 -14.01 1.26
N PHE A 35 -10.80 -14.42 1.69
CA PHE A 35 -10.60 -14.92 3.06
C PHE A 35 -10.83 -13.85 4.12
N SER A 36 -10.43 -12.59 3.85
CA SER A 36 -10.72 -11.48 4.76
C SER A 36 -12.23 -11.26 4.93
N PHE A 37 -13.01 -11.35 3.85
CA PHE A 37 -14.47 -11.25 3.88
C PHE A 37 -15.10 -12.38 4.72
N SER A 38 -14.68 -13.62 4.47
CA SER A 38 -15.21 -14.80 5.15
C SER A 38 -14.91 -14.78 6.66
N SER A 39 -13.73 -14.28 7.07
CA SER A 39 -13.34 -14.28 8.49
C SER A 39 -13.96 -13.15 9.32
N THR A 40 -14.28 -12.00 8.73
CA THR A 40 -14.69 -10.81 9.49
C THR A 40 -16.21 -10.61 9.57
N SER A 41 -16.98 -11.13 8.60
CA SER A 41 -18.42 -10.91 8.50
C SER A 41 -19.24 -11.61 9.59
N SER A 42 -18.80 -12.75 10.12
CA SER A 42 -19.58 -13.55 11.08
C SER A 42 -19.30 -13.22 12.55
N LEU A 43 -18.07 -12.83 12.91
CA LEU A 43 -17.65 -12.78 14.31
C LEU A 43 -17.56 -11.35 14.89
N ALA A 44 -17.39 -10.34 14.04
CA ALA A 44 -17.14 -8.96 14.47
C ALA A 44 -18.41 -8.12 14.65
N GLY A 45 -19.48 -8.42 13.88
CA GLY A 45 -20.75 -7.71 13.98
C GLY A 45 -21.45 -7.91 15.33
N GLU A 46 -21.48 -9.15 15.83
CA GLU A 46 -22.14 -9.48 17.11
C GLU A 46 -21.39 -9.01 18.36
N ARG A 47 -20.06 -8.88 18.30
CA ARG A 47 -19.23 -8.60 19.48
C ARG A 47 -18.83 -7.14 19.67
N LEU A 48 -18.90 -6.32 18.63
CA LEU A 48 -18.35 -4.96 18.63
C LEU A 48 -19.38 -3.87 18.31
N ASP A 49 -20.66 -4.24 18.21
CA ASP A 49 -21.79 -3.32 17.99
C ASP A 49 -21.57 -2.39 16.77
N LYS A 50 -21.01 -2.98 15.71
CA LYS A 50 -20.68 -2.31 14.44
C LYS A 50 -21.31 -3.09 13.30
N ASP A 51 -21.61 -2.40 12.21
CA ASP A 51 -22.12 -3.01 10.99
C ASP A 51 -21.29 -4.25 10.60
N TYR A 52 -21.97 -5.33 10.24
CA TYR A 52 -21.38 -6.62 9.86
C TYR A 52 -20.24 -6.48 8.83
N TYR A 53 -20.29 -5.45 7.99
CA TYR A 53 -19.31 -5.21 6.93
C TYR A 53 -18.27 -4.12 7.25
N PHE A 54 -18.29 -3.48 8.43
CA PHE A 54 -17.43 -2.33 8.71
C PHE A 54 -15.93 -2.60 8.49
N PHE A 55 -15.42 -3.74 8.98
CA PHE A 55 -14.01 -4.12 8.81
C PHE A 55 -13.68 -4.46 7.36
N PHE A 56 -14.59 -5.15 6.67
CA PHE A 56 -14.42 -5.49 5.26
C PHE A 56 -14.43 -4.23 4.38
N THR A 57 -15.36 -3.30 4.61
CA THR A 57 -15.42 -2.02 3.88
C THR A 57 -14.12 -1.24 4.03
N LYS A 58 -13.55 -1.16 5.24
CA LYS A 58 -12.23 -0.55 5.44
C LYS A 58 -11.14 -1.28 4.67
N HIS A 59 -11.09 -2.61 4.76
CA HIS A 59 -10.11 -3.41 4.03
C HIS A 59 -10.21 -3.21 2.51
N PHE A 60 -11.43 -3.17 1.97
CA PHE A 60 -11.71 -2.95 0.55
C PHE A 60 -11.28 -1.56 0.07
N ILE A 61 -11.46 -0.51 0.89
CA ILE A 61 -10.97 0.84 0.58
C ILE A 61 -9.43 0.84 0.47
N PHE A 62 -8.73 0.25 1.45
CA PHE A 62 -7.27 0.14 1.40
C PHE A 62 -6.78 -0.75 0.25
N MET A 63 -7.48 -1.83 -0.05
CA MET A 63 -7.21 -2.74 -1.18
C MET A 63 -7.28 -1.98 -2.52
N THR A 64 -8.34 -1.19 -2.71
CA THR A 64 -8.51 -0.35 -3.91
C THR A 64 -7.41 0.69 -4.01
N PHE A 65 -7.10 1.37 -2.90
CA PHE A 65 -6.00 2.34 -2.84
C PHE A 65 -4.64 1.71 -3.16
N ALA A 66 -4.38 0.50 -2.67
CA ALA A 66 -3.15 -0.23 -2.94
C ALA A 66 -2.98 -0.59 -4.42
N ILE A 67 -4.05 -1.03 -5.10
CA ILE A 67 -4.00 -1.30 -6.55
C ILE A 67 -3.69 -0.02 -7.33
N VAL A 68 -4.37 1.08 -7.01
CA VAL A 68 -4.13 2.38 -7.67
C VAL A 68 -2.68 2.82 -7.47
N LEU A 69 -2.17 2.70 -6.24
CA LEU A 69 -0.81 3.08 -5.90
C LEU A 69 0.22 2.17 -6.60
N MET A 70 -0.04 0.86 -6.69
CA MET A 70 0.81 -0.08 -7.43
C MET A 70 0.95 0.33 -8.90
N PHE A 71 -0.17 0.59 -9.58
CA PHE A 71 -0.12 1.04 -10.98
C PHE A 71 0.57 2.39 -11.11
N PHE A 72 0.27 3.35 -10.23
CA PHE A 72 0.90 4.67 -10.25
C PHE A 72 2.42 4.57 -10.13
N VAL A 73 2.94 3.83 -9.15
CA VAL A 73 4.38 3.62 -8.94
C VAL A 73 5.00 2.88 -10.13
N SER A 74 4.30 1.88 -10.67
CA SER A 74 4.77 1.09 -11.82
C SER A 74 4.90 1.92 -13.11
N PHE A 75 4.12 2.99 -13.26
CA PHE A 75 4.26 3.94 -14.37
C PHE A 75 5.40 4.96 -14.20
N VAL A 76 5.97 5.10 -13.00
CA VAL A 76 7.05 6.06 -12.75
C VAL A 76 8.34 5.60 -13.43
N GLU A 77 9.00 6.53 -14.13
CA GLU A 77 10.30 6.25 -14.72
C GLU A 77 11.36 5.92 -13.67
N ILE A 78 12.08 4.82 -13.88
CA ILE A 78 13.20 4.37 -13.04
C ILE A 78 14.27 5.47 -12.87
N LYS A 79 14.51 6.30 -13.89
CA LYS A 79 15.48 7.41 -13.82
C LYS A 79 15.06 8.48 -12.82
N SER A 80 13.76 8.81 -12.78
CA SER A 80 13.21 9.77 -11.83
C SER A 80 13.17 9.16 -10.42
N LEU A 81 12.72 7.91 -10.32
CA LEU A 81 12.68 7.17 -9.07
C LEU A 81 14.06 7.12 -8.39
N ARG A 82 15.13 6.80 -9.15
CA ARG A 82 16.51 6.72 -8.63
C ARG A 82 17.01 8.02 -8.02
N LYS A 83 16.65 9.18 -8.60
CA LYS A 83 17.02 10.49 -8.04
C LYS A 83 16.28 10.79 -6.73
N SER A 84 15.05 10.29 -6.63
CA SER A 84 14.19 10.50 -5.46
C SER A 84 14.43 9.49 -4.34
N ILE A 85 15.12 8.37 -4.57
CA ILE A 85 15.41 7.34 -3.56
C ILE A 85 16.13 7.93 -2.35
N PHE A 86 17.25 8.63 -2.55
CA PHE A 86 18.06 9.16 -1.44
C PHE A 86 17.29 10.17 -0.57
N PRO A 87 16.61 11.20 -1.11
CA PRO A 87 15.83 12.11 -0.29
C PRO A 87 14.64 11.41 0.38
N LEU A 88 13.92 10.49 -0.29
CA LEU A 88 12.83 9.74 0.36
C LEU A 88 13.34 8.86 1.50
N PHE A 89 14.49 8.20 1.31
CA PHE A 89 15.12 7.42 2.36
C PHE A 89 15.45 8.28 3.57
N LEU A 90 16.10 9.44 3.38
CA LEU A 90 16.46 10.31 4.49
C LEU A 90 15.23 10.82 5.26
N ILE A 91 14.17 11.22 4.54
CA ILE A 91 12.92 11.68 5.14
C ILE A 91 12.27 10.56 5.94
N THR A 92 12.12 9.38 5.34
CA THR A 92 11.47 8.24 6.01
C THR A 92 12.29 7.72 7.19
N PHE A 93 13.62 7.75 7.10
CA PHE A 93 14.53 7.41 8.18
C PHE A 93 14.43 8.39 9.35
N ALA A 94 14.39 9.70 9.08
CA ALA A 94 14.16 10.70 10.11
C ALA A 94 12.80 10.49 10.79
N ILE A 95 11.75 10.19 10.01
CA ILE A 95 10.43 9.86 10.55
C ILE A 95 10.49 8.62 11.45
N LEU A 96 11.21 7.57 11.04
CA LEU A 96 11.39 6.34 11.83
C LEU A 96 12.04 6.64 13.20
N LEU A 97 13.07 7.48 13.23
CA LEU A 97 13.72 7.91 14.47
C LEU A 97 12.79 8.72 15.38
N LEU A 98 11.81 9.41 14.82
CA LEU A 98 10.83 10.19 15.58
C LEU A 98 9.71 9.31 16.18
N VAL A 99 9.45 8.12 15.64
CA VAL A 99 8.35 7.23 16.09
C VAL A 99 8.33 6.96 17.60
N PRO A 100 9.44 6.73 18.31
CA PRO A 100 9.39 6.50 19.77
C PRO A 100 8.83 7.71 20.55
N PHE A 101 9.03 8.93 20.03
CA PHE A 101 8.63 10.17 20.68
C PHE A 101 7.19 10.57 20.35
N ILE A 102 6.81 10.51 19.07
CA ILE A 102 5.50 10.97 18.57
C ILE A 102 4.53 9.84 18.23
N GLY A 103 4.99 8.59 18.27
CA GLY A 103 4.22 7.43 17.82
C GLY A 103 3.15 7.01 18.82
N TYR A 104 2.06 6.47 18.27
CA TYR A 104 0.95 5.92 19.02
C TYR A 104 1.32 4.55 19.60
N GLU A 105 1.02 4.35 20.87
CA GLU A 105 1.33 3.12 21.59
C GLU A 105 0.23 2.08 21.38
N VAL A 106 0.61 0.93 20.81
CA VAL A 106 -0.29 -0.22 20.65
C VAL A 106 0.34 -1.42 21.36
N LYS A 107 -0.37 -1.99 22.34
CA LYS A 107 0.09 -3.17 23.09
C LYS A 107 1.50 -3.00 23.72
N GLY A 108 1.80 -1.81 24.27
CA GLY A 108 3.07 -1.53 24.94
C GLY A 108 4.24 -1.16 24.01
N ALA A 109 4.01 -1.02 22.70
CA ALA A 109 5.04 -0.63 21.74
C ALA A 109 4.60 0.57 20.88
N ARG A 110 5.51 1.53 20.70
CA ARG A 110 5.33 2.69 19.80
C ARG A 110 5.99 2.40 18.45
N ARG A 111 5.18 2.03 17.46
CA ARG A 111 5.65 1.68 16.10
C ARG A 111 4.85 2.37 15.00
N TRP A 112 3.69 2.92 15.35
CA TRP A 112 2.71 3.43 14.41
C TRP A 112 2.60 4.94 14.53
N LEU A 113 2.53 5.62 13.40
CA LEU A 113 2.10 7.01 13.34
C LEU A 113 0.60 7.02 13.06
N ASP A 114 -0.16 7.65 13.95
CA ASP A 114 -1.61 7.75 13.83
C ASP A 114 -1.99 9.06 13.16
N PHE A 115 -2.52 8.97 11.94
CA PHE A 115 -3.01 10.13 11.17
C PHE A 115 -4.54 10.27 11.28
N TYR A 116 -5.14 9.77 12.38
CA TYR A 116 -6.58 9.78 12.69
C TYR A 116 -7.45 8.91 11.77
N PHE A 117 -7.22 8.97 10.46
CA PHE A 117 -7.93 8.17 9.45
C PHE A 117 -7.24 6.83 9.16
N PHE A 118 -5.92 6.81 9.22
CA PHE A 118 -5.11 5.62 8.96
C PHE A 118 -3.83 5.66 9.79
N LYS A 119 -3.25 4.48 10.00
CA LYS A 119 -1.99 4.33 10.71
C LYS A 119 -0.92 3.90 9.71
N ILE A 120 0.21 4.59 9.72
CA ILE A 120 1.36 4.24 8.88
C ILE A 120 2.44 3.68 9.78
N GLN A 121 3.08 2.60 9.35
CA GLN A 121 4.29 2.10 9.96
C GLN A 121 5.51 2.57 9.14
N PRO A 122 6.34 3.51 9.64
CA PRO A 122 7.43 4.09 8.83
C PRO A 122 8.44 3.08 8.31
N ILE A 123 8.63 1.96 9.01
CA ILE A 123 9.52 0.89 8.56
C ILE A 123 9.07 0.25 7.24
N GLU A 124 7.76 0.21 6.96
CA GLU A 124 7.25 -0.35 5.70
C GLU A 124 7.61 0.52 4.50
N LEU A 125 7.65 1.85 4.67
CA LEU A 125 8.13 2.77 3.64
C LEU A 125 9.64 2.65 3.41
N ILE A 126 10.40 2.29 4.43
CA ILE A 126 11.87 2.22 4.36
C ILE A 126 12.38 0.98 3.65
N LYS A 127 11.71 -0.18 3.82
CA LYS A 127 12.17 -1.48 3.29
C LYS A 127 12.59 -1.45 1.81
N PRO A 128 11.83 -0.84 0.88
CA PRO A 128 12.19 -0.82 -0.54
C PRO A 128 13.46 -0.03 -0.85
N PHE A 129 13.96 0.82 0.05
CA PHE A 129 15.18 1.59 -0.17
C PHE A 129 16.46 0.85 0.25
N PHE A 130 16.33 -0.23 1.02
CA PHE A 130 17.48 -1.03 1.47
C PHE A 130 17.89 -2.14 0.49
N VAL A 131 17.00 -2.51 -0.42
CA VAL A 131 17.20 -3.54 -1.45
C VAL A 131 17.58 -2.86 -2.75
#